data_AF-A0A376DTG0-F1
#
_entry.id   AF-A0A376DTG0-F1
#
_cell.length_a   1.000
_cell.length_b   1.000
_cell.length_c   1.000
_cell.angle_alpha   90.00
_cell.angle_beta   90.00
_cell.angle_gamma   90.00
#
_symmetry.space_group_name_H-M   'P 1'
#
loop_
_entity.id
_entity.type
_entity.pdbx_description
1 polymer ?
#
loop_
_entity_poly.entity_id
_entity_poly.type
_entity_poly.pdbx_seq_one_letter_code
_entity_poly.pdbx_strand_id
1 'polypeptide(L)'
;MKTTNPNYFFLLLLLFPNFLLANAGSPMIWFSFLHLIWINFIIGTFESKFLLEKFNIPNRKWLIVAANYTSMFLGYYFIAPHFSFENGFPDFWGMKSRVGEYELGGFFIGFLCSFVATLIIEFPFYWLSLKTKQQGWRLLKPFFLVNLLTNCIMLLIYFAIVAFSAKWS
;
A
#
# COMPACT_ATOMS: atom_id res chain seq x y z
N MET A 1 40.00 28.22 -11.69
CA MET A 1 39.11 27.71 -10.63
C MET A 1 38.44 26.44 -11.13
N LYS A 2 38.69 25.28 -10.50
CA LYS A 2 37.98 24.03 -10.81
C LYS A 2 36.59 24.11 -10.16
N THR A 3 35.54 24.15 -10.97
CA THR A 3 34.17 24.03 -10.49
C THR A 3 33.94 22.59 -10.06
N THR A 4 33.95 22.33 -8.76
CA THR A 4 33.45 21.06 -8.20
C THR A 4 31.94 21.05 -8.41
N ASN A 5 31.47 20.33 -9.43
CA ASN A 5 30.06 19.97 -9.52
C ASN A 5 29.72 19.19 -8.24
N PRO A 6 28.85 19.70 -7.36
CA PRO A 6 28.40 18.91 -6.23
C PRO A 6 27.72 17.67 -6.79
N ASN A 7 28.25 16.50 -6.42
CA ASN A 7 27.74 15.20 -6.84
C ASN A 7 26.40 14.95 -6.15
N TYR A 8 25.34 15.59 -6.64
CA TYR A 8 23.97 15.42 -6.15
C TYR A 8 23.51 13.96 -6.19
N PHE A 9 24.13 13.15 -7.05
CA PHE A 9 23.95 11.71 -7.10
C PHE A 9 24.32 11.01 -5.77
N PHE A 10 25.42 11.41 -5.14
CA PHE A 10 25.82 10.85 -3.85
C PHE A 10 24.91 11.32 -2.70
N LEU A 11 24.42 12.56 -2.77
CA LEU A 11 23.41 13.06 -1.82
C LEU A 11 22.06 12.33 -1.98
N LEU A 12 21.65 12.03 -3.21
CA LEU A 12 20.48 11.21 -3.51
C LEU A 12 20.64 9.76 -3.02
N LEU A 13 21.83 9.19 -3.13
CA LEU A 13 22.14 7.86 -2.60
C LEU A 13 22.12 7.81 -1.07
N LEU A 14 22.49 8.89 -0.37
CA LEU A 14 22.38 8.99 1.09
C LEU A 14 20.94 9.09 1.58
N LEU A 15 20.00 9.50 0.71
CA LEU A 15 18.56 9.49 0.99
C LEU A 15 17.93 8.09 0.80
N PHE A 16 18.64 7.16 0.17
CA PHE A 16 18.20 5.77 0.13
C PHE A 16 18.47 5.13 1.50
N PRO A 17 17.43 4.66 2.21
CA PRO A 17 17.63 3.97 3.47
C PRO A 17 18.56 2.77 3.29
N ASN A 18 19.60 2.66 4.14
CA ASN A 18 20.56 1.54 4.11
C ASN A 18 19.87 0.15 4.20
N PHE A 19 18.67 0.07 4.78
CA PHE A 19 17.90 -1.18 4.85
C PHE A 19 17.37 -1.64 3.47
N LEU A 20 17.06 -0.70 2.56
CA LEU A 20 16.63 -1.05 1.19
C LEU A 20 17.77 -1.71 0.42
N LEU A 21 19.02 -1.31 0.65
CA LEU A 21 20.20 -1.90 0.01
C LEU A 21 20.52 -3.30 0.58
N ALA A 22 20.34 -3.51 1.88
CA ALA A 22 20.55 -4.81 2.53
C ALA A 22 19.52 -5.88 2.08
N ASN A 23 18.28 -5.46 1.79
CA ASN A 23 17.19 -6.33 1.36
C ASN A 23 16.81 -6.18 -0.13
N ALA A 24 17.62 -5.48 -0.94
CA ALA A 24 17.35 -5.16 -2.35
C ALA A 24 17.12 -6.40 -3.24
N GLY A 25 17.63 -7.56 -2.83
CA GLY A 25 17.41 -8.84 -3.52
C GLY A 25 16.14 -9.60 -3.11
N SER A 26 15.39 -9.12 -2.11
CA SER A 26 14.22 -9.85 -1.62
C SER A 26 13.00 -9.66 -2.53
N PRO A 27 12.20 -10.74 -2.75
CA PRO A 27 10.93 -10.63 -3.48
C PRO A 27 10.00 -9.56 -2.91
N MET A 28 10.04 -9.33 -1.59
CA MET A 28 9.24 -8.33 -0.89
C MET A 28 9.55 -6.89 -1.33
N ILE A 29 10.84 -6.54 -1.49
CA ILE A 29 11.24 -5.19 -1.93
C ILE A 29 10.85 -4.96 -3.40
N TRP A 30 11.12 -5.93 -4.29
CA TRP A 30 10.73 -5.82 -5.70
C TRP A 30 9.23 -5.76 -5.90
N PHE A 31 8.48 -6.59 -5.16
CA PHE A 31 7.04 -6.52 -5.16
C PHE A 31 6.54 -5.17 -4.63
N SER A 32 7.17 -4.61 -3.60
CA SER A 32 6.82 -3.28 -3.10
C SER A 32 7.02 -2.19 -4.17
N PHE A 33 8.13 -2.23 -4.94
CA PHE A 33 8.32 -1.29 -6.07
C PHE A 33 7.30 -1.48 -7.20
N LEU A 34 7.04 -2.73 -7.58
CA LEU A 34 6.04 -3.05 -8.60
C LEU A 34 4.65 -2.62 -8.12
N HIS A 35 4.37 -2.82 -6.83
CA HIS A 35 3.15 -2.41 -6.19
C HIS A 35 3.00 -0.90 -6.22
N LEU A 36 4.04 -0.17 -5.78
CA LEU A 36 4.12 1.28 -5.76
C LEU A 36 3.77 1.93 -7.10
N ILE A 37 4.10 1.29 -8.23
CA ILE A 37 3.93 1.88 -9.56
C ILE A 37 2.78 1.24 -10.32
N TRP A 38 2.75 -0.07 -10.51
CA TRP A 38 1.86 -0.72 -11.48
C TRP A 38 0.62 -1.33 -10.83
N ILE A 39 0.76 -2.02 -9.70
CA ILE A 39 -0.40 -2.70 -9.08
C ILE A 39 -1.40 -1.66 -8.56
N ASN A 40 -0.98 -0.55 -7.95
CA ASN A 40 -1.93 0.49 -7.51
C ASN A 40 -2.76 1.06 -8.68
N PHE A 41 -2.13 1.29 -9.85
CA PHE A 41 -2.87 1.72 -11.04
C PHE A 41 -3.89 0.68 -11.51
N ILE A 42 -3.51 -0.60 -11.50
CA ILE A 42 -4.38 -1.72 -11.87
C ILE A 42 -5.54 -1.84 -10.89
N ILE A 43 -5.27 -1.78 -9.58
CA ILE A 43 -6.26 -1.82 -8.51
C ILE A 43 -7.24 -0.66 -8.67
N GLY A 44 -6.78 0.59 -8.70
CA GLY A 44 -7.68 1.74 -8.82
C GLY A 44 -8.51 1.72 -10.12
N THR A 45 -7.95 1.17 -11.20
CA THR A 45 -8.70 0.93 -12.45
C THR A 45 -9.78 -0.13 -12.27
N PHE A 46 -9.44 -1.26 -11.64
CA PHE A 46 -10.36 -2.34 -11.35
C PHE A 46 -11.49 -1.88 -10.43
N GLU A 47 -11.18 -1.17 -9.34
CA GLU A 47 -12.16 -0.66 -8.39
C GLU A 47 -13.16 0.29 -9.06
N SER A 48 -12.66 1.23 -9.86
CA SER A 48 -13.50 2.14 -10.65
C SER A 48 -14.46 1.39 -11.57
N LYS A 49 -13.97 0.36 -12.26
CA LYS A 49 -14.77 -0.49 -13.14
C LYS A 49 -15.78 -1.32 -12.36
N PHE A 50 -15.38 -1.91 -11.24
CA PHE A 50 -16.24 -2.74 -10.40
C PHE A 50 -17.39 -1.93 -9.78
N LEU A 51 -17.11 -0.70 -9.34
CA LEU A 51 -18.15 0.24 -8.87
C LEU A 51 -19.20 0.52 -9.95
N LEU A 52 -18.78 0.67 -11.21
CA LEU A 52 -19.68 0.89 -12.33
C LEU A 52 -20.47 -0.39 -12.67
N GLU A 53 -19.81 -1.52 -12.88
CA GLU A 53 -20.46 -2.74 -13.39
C GLU A 53 -21.33 -3.43 -12.34
N LYS A 54 -20.88 -3.49 -11.08
CA LYS A 54 -21.60 -4.23 -10.03
C LYS A 54 -22.64 -3.39 -9.31
N PHE A 55 -22.36 -2.10 -9.11
CA PHE A 55 -23.21 -1.21 -8.32
C PHE A 55 -23.89 -0.12 -9.14
N ASN A 56 -23.61 -0.02 -10.45
CA ASN A 56 -24.11 1.02 -11.34
C ASN A 56 -23.78 2.44 -10.83
N ILE A 57 -22.58 2.60 -10.25
CA ILE A 57 -22.11 3.86 -9.68
C ILE A 57 -21.12 4.52 -10.63
N PRO A 58 -21.57 5.52 -11.42
CA PRO A 58 -20.67 6.27 -12.29
C PRO A 58 -19.71 7.11 -11.44
N ASN A 59 -18.42 6.93 -11.69
CA ASN A 59 -17.35 7.55 -10.92
C ASN A 59 -16.27 8.15 -11.85
N ARG A 60 -15.43 9.01 -11.29
CA ARG A 60 -14.24 9.57 -11.95
C ARG A 60 -13.05 8.68 -11.64
N LYS A 61 -12.72 7.77 -12.57
CA LYS A 61 -11.63 6.78 -12.43
C LYS A 61 -10.32 7.36 -11.85
N TRP A 62 -9.91 8.53 -12.32
CA TRP A 62 -8.65 9.15 -11.88
C TRP A 62 -8.63 9.49 -10.38
N LEU A 63 -9.78 9.82 -9.77
CA LEU A 63 -9.87 10.07 -8.33
C LEU A 63 -9.76 8.78 -7.51
N ILE A 64 -10.30 7.67 -8.01
CA ILE A 64 -10.15 6.35 -7.38
C ILE A 64 -8.69 5.91 -7.43
N VAL A 65 -8.05 6.04 -8.61
CA VAL A 65 -6.61 5.77 -8.75
C VAL A 65 -5.80 6.66 -7.80
N ALA A 66 -6.07 7.96 -7.77
CA ALA A 66 -5.38 8.89 -6.87
C ALA A 66 -5.58 8.54 -5.38
N ALA A 67 -6.77 8.06 -5.00
CA ALA A 67 -7.05 7.59 -3.65
C ALA A 67 -6.10 6.46 -3.26
N ASN A 68 -5.98 5.46 -4.13
CA ASN A 68 -5.19 4.27 -3.90
C ASN A 68 -3.69 4.56 -3.81
N TYR A 69 -3.15 5.44 -4.68
CA TYR A 69 -1.78 5.92 -4.50
C TYR A 69 -1.59 6.73 -3.21
N THR A 70 -2.58 7.55 -2.83
CA THR A 70 -2.50 8.37 -1.62
C THR A 70 -2.47 7.50 -0.37
N SER A 71 -3.37 6.51 -0.28
CA SER A 71 -3.39 5.54 0.83
C SER A 71 -2.10 4.74 0.91
N MET A 72 -1.57 4.32 -0.23
CA MET A 72 -0.28 3.64 -0.33
C MET A 72 0.89 4.51 0.14
N PHE A 73 1.01 5.76 -0.33
CA PHE A 73 2.10 6.66 0.10
C PHE A 73 2.02 6.99 1.58
N LEU A 74 0.82 7.28 2.10
CA LEU A 74 0.61 7.50 3.53
C LEU A 74 0.89 6.22 4.34
N GLY A 75 0.48 5.08 3.81
CA GLY A 75 0.79 3.75 4.30
C GLY A 75 2.29 3.53 4.47
N TYR A 76 3.06 3.81 3.43
CA TYR A 76 4.50 3.56 3.38
C TYR A 76 5.33 4.57 4.19
N TYR A 77 5.02 5.87 4.13
CA TYR A 77 5.85 6.91 4.75
C TYR A 77 5.47 7.27 6.18
N PHE A 78 4.22 7.05 6.59
CA PHE A 78 3.74 7.47 7.92
C PHE A 78 3.28 6.28 8.76
N ILE A 79 2.43 5.42 8.20
CA ILE A 79 1.81 4.33 8.97
C ILE A 79 2.83 3.21 9.23
N ALA A 80 3.47 2.67 8.19
CA ALA A 80 4.42 1.56 8.34
C ALA A 80 5.60 1.88 9.25
N PRO A 81 6.22 3.07 9.18
CA PRO A 81 7.25 3.45 10.14
C PRO A 81 6.68 3.54 11.55
N HIS A 82 5.58 4.25 11.77
CA HIS A 82 5.03 4.41 13.12
C HIS A 82 4.73 3.06 13.79
N PHE A 83 4.11 2.12 13.08
CA PHE A 83 3.82 0.79 13.63
C PHE A 83 5.06 -0.10 13.79
N SER A 84 6.08 0.03 12.93
CA SER A 84 7.32 -0.76 13.04
C SER A 84 8.35 -0.20 14.02
N PHE A 85 8.33 1.11 14.30
CA PHE A 85 9.27 1.77 15.21
C PHE A 85 8.70 1.90 16.64
N GLU A 86 7.41 2.24 16.80
CA GLU A 86 6.85 2.53 18.13
C GLU A 86 6.14 1.34 18.77
N ASN A 87 5.50 0.48 17.97
CA ASN A 87 4.71 -0.64 18.49
C ASN A 87 5.44 -2.00 18.48
N GLY A 88 6.72 -2.02 18.07
CA GLY A 88 7.53 -3.24 18.13
C GLY A 88 7.09 -4.34 17.15
N PHE A 89 6.44 -3.99 16.03
CA PHE A 89 6.11 -4.94 14.96
C PHE A 89 7.13 -4.83 13.80
N PRO A 90 8.30 -5.49 13.89
CA PRO A 90 9.34 -5.38 12.85
C PRO A 90 8.85 -5.85 11.47
N ASP A 91 7.81 -6.68 11.44
CA ASP A 91 7.30 -7.34 10.24
C ASP A 91 6.11 -6.66 9.58
N PHE A 92 5.75 -5.46 10.04
CA PHE A 92 4.75 -4.63 9.36
C PHE A 92 5.22 -4.35 7.91
N TRP A 93 4.59 -5.03 6.94
CA TRP A 93 4.98 -5.05 5.52
C TRP A 93 6.46 -5.40 5.25
N GLY A 94 7.12 -6.12 6.16
CA GLY A 94 8.52 -6.52 5.95
C GLY A 94 9.56 -5.40 6.08
N MET A 95 9.20 -4.27 6.70
CA MET A 95 10.04 -3.06 6.71
C MET A 95 11.32 -3.20 7.55
N LYS A 96 11.28 -3.99 8.63
CA LYS A 96 12.46 -4.33 9.45
C LYS A 96 12.75 -5.83 9.53
N SER A 97 11.93 -6.67 8.89
CA SER A 97 12.17 -8.11 8.83
C SER A 97 13.51 -8.41 8.19
N ARG A 98 14.28 -9.27 8.84
CA ARG A 98 15.39 -9.96 8.18
C ARG A 98 14.80 -11.09 7.36
N VAL A 99 15.39 -11.38 6.19
CA VAL A 99 14.95 -12.50 5.34
C VAL A 99 14.93 -13.78 6.18
N GLY A 100 13.74 -14.35 6.41
CA GLY A 100 13.55 -15.59 7.16
C GLY A 100 12.97 -15.43 8.56
N GLU A 101 12.87 -14.23 9.12
CA GLU A 101 12.28 -13.96 10.44
C GLU A 101 11.03 -13.10 10.24
N TYR A 102 9.85 -13.74 10.11
CA TYR A 102 8.56 -13.07 9.98
C TYR A 102 7.59 -13.56 11.07
N GLU A 103 7.17 -12.68 11.95
CA GLU A 103 6.12 -12.90 12.93
C GLU A 103 4.73 -12.71 12.31
N LEU A 104 4.02 -13.82 12.10
CA LEU A 104 2.65 -13.85 11.54
C LEU A 104 1.67 -12.92 12.28
N GLY A 105 1.81 -12.81 13.61
CA GLY A 105 0.94 -11.97 14.43
C GLY A 105 1.04 -10.48 14.06
N GLY A 106 2.28 -9.96 13.95
CA GLY A 106 2.54 -8.59 13.54
C GLY A 106 2.09 -8.31 12.10
N PHE A 107 2.22 -9.29 11.21
CA PHE A 107 1.75 -9.18 9.83
C PHE A 107 0.23 -8.98 9.72
N PHE A 108 -0.58 -9.80 10.40
CA PHE A 108 -2.05 -9.70 10.33
C PHE A 108 -2.60 -8.48 11.06
N ILE A 109 -2.05 -8.14 12.23
CA ILE A 109 -2.40 -6.90 12.94
C ILE A 109 -2.05 -5.71 12.05
N GLY A 110 -0.87 -5.76 11.42
CA GLY A 110 -0.41 -4.72 10.53
C GLY A 110 -1.34 -4.51 9.33
N PHE A 111 -1.75 -5.60 8.69
CA PHE A 111 -2.74 -5.57 7.63
C PHE A 111 -4.07 -4.96 8.09
N LEU A 112 -4.59 -5.34 9.26
CA LEU A 112 -5.85 -4.81 9.77
C LEU A 112 -5.76 -3.29 10.01
N CYS A 113 -4.68 -2.82 10.62
CA CYS A 113 -4.42 -1.39 10.82
C CYS A 113 -4.29 -0.65 9.48
N SER A 114 -3.56 -1.20 8.52
CA SER A 114 -3.46 -0.65 7.16
C SER A 114 -4.82 -0.58 6.48
N PHE A 115 -5.63 -1.64 6.56
CA PHE A 115 -6.95 -1.66 5.93
C PHE A 115 -7.87 -0.57 6.49
N VAL A 116 -7.92 -0.40 7.82
CA VAL A 116 -8.70 0.66 8.45
C VAL A 116 -8.20 2.04 8.01
N ALA A 117 -6.88 2.25 7.97
CA ALA A 117 -6.31 3.50 7.51
C ALA A 117 -6.65 3.78 6.04
N THR A 118 -6.58 2.77 5.16
CA THR A 118 -6.99 2.87 3.76
C THR A 118 -8.44 3.32 3.63
N LEU A 119 -9.37 2.72 4.40
CA LEU A 119 -10.77 3.14 4.39
C LEU A 119 -10.93 4.62 4.77
N ILE A 120 -10.20 5.11 5.78
CA ILE A 120 -10.27 6.51 6.21
C ILE A 120 -9.70 7.45 5.15
N ILE A 121 -8.54 7.09 4.58
CA ILE A 121 -7.82 7.93 3.63
C ILE A 121 -8.53 7.99 2.28
N GLU A 122 -9.04 6.85 1.79
CA GLU A 122 -9.64 6.76 0.45
C GLU A 122 -11.07 7.28 0.42
N PHE A 123 -11.81 7.23 1.52
CA PHE A 123 -13.21 7.67 1.58
C PHE A 123 -13.45 9.09 1.01
N PRO A 124 -12.69 10.14 1.37
CA PRO A 124 -12.90 11.47 0.79
C PRO A 124 -12.74 11.48 -0.73
N PHE A 125 -11.75 10.77 -1.28
CA PHE A 125 -11.55 10.66 -2.72
C PHE A 125 -12.68 9.87 -3.40
N TYR A 126 -13.10 8.76 -2.79
CA TYR A 126 -14.25 7.99 -3.26
C TYR A 126 -15.49 8.88 -3.34
N TRP A 127 -15.81 9.61 -2.28
CA TRP A 127 -16.97 10.50 -2.24
C TRP A 127 -16.89 11.63 -3.28
N LEU A 128 -15.71 12.18 -3.52
CA LEU A 128 -15.45 13.16 -4.58
C LEU A 128 -15.54 12.56 -5.98
N SER A 129 -15.21 11.27 -6.13
CA SER A 129 -15.23 10.58 -7.42
C SER A 129 -16.65 10.37 -7.96
N LEU A 130 -17.66 10.30 -7.08
CA LEU A 130 -19.03 9.99 -7.46
C LEU A 130 -19.63 11.09 -8.33
N LYS A 131 -20.10 10.71 -9.53
CA LYS A 131 -20.81 11.65 -10.42
C LYS A 131 -22.22 11.95 -9.92
N THR A 132 -22.85 10.97 -9.28
CA THR A 132 -24.16 11.11 -8.64
C THR A 132 -24.00 10.87 -7.14
N LYS A 133 -24.39 11.86 -6.33
CA LYS A 133 -24.23 11.76 -4.87
C LYS A 133 -25.20 10.72 -4.30
N GLN A 134 -24.63 9.76 -3.58
CA GLN A 134 -25.34 8.73 -2.83
C GLN A 134 -25.25 9.05 -1.34
N GLN A 135 -26.17 8.50 -0.54
CA GLN A 135 -26.19 8.68 0.91
C GLN A 135 -26.38 7.34 1.65
N GLY A 136 -25.98 7.34 2.92
CA GLY A 136 -26.15 6.19 3.82
C GLY A 136 -25.52 4.91 3.31
N TRP A 137 -26.24 3.79 3.46
CA TRP A 137 -25.70 2.46 3.12
C TRP A 137 -25.44 2.26 1.61
N ARG A 138 -26.12 3.01 0.74
CA ARG A 138 -25.88 2.98 -0.71
C ARG A 138 -24.55 3.64 -1.09
N LEU A 139 -24.02 4.52 -0.23
CA LEU A 139 -22.68 5.11 -0.36
C LEU A 139 -21.61 4.19 0.27
N LEU A 140 -21.86 3.72 1.49
CA LEU A 140 -20.85 3.02 2.30
C LEU A 140 -20.62 1.58 1.86
N LYS A 141 -21.69 0.83 1.53
CA LYS A 141 -21.57 -0.60 1.19
C LYS A 141 -20.70 -0.85 -0.04
N PRO A 142 -20.87 -0.14 -1.18
CA PRO A 142 -20.00 -0.34 -2.34
C PRO A 142 -18.55 0.00 -2.05
N PHE A 143 -18.30 1.12 -1.35
CA PHE A 143 -16.96 1.53 -0.95
C PHE A 143 -16.26 0.44 -0.13
N PHE A 144 -16.90 0.00 0.95
CA PHE A 144 -16.34 -1.02 1.84
C PHE A 144 -16.11 -2.35 1.13
N LEU A 145 -17.06 -2.83 0.33
CA LEU A 145 -16.93 -4.12 -0.36
C LEU A 145 -15.81 -4.12 -1.40
N VAL A 146 -15.65 -3.02 -2.14
CA VAL A 146 -14.60 -2.91 -3.15
C VAL A 146 -13.22 -2.87 -2.48
N ASN A 147 -13.07 -2.03 -1.46
CA ASN A 147 -11.84 -1.94 -0.69
C ASN A 147 -11.51 -3.28 0.01
N LEU A 148 -12.50 -3.95 0.60
CA LEU A 148 -12.30 -5.26 1.22
C LEU A 148 -11.79 -6.29 0.21
N LEU A 149 -12.42 -6.34 -0.97
CA LEU A 149 -12.04 -7.28 -2.02
C LEU A 149 -10.58 -7.05 -2.47
N THR A 150 -10.21 -5.81 -2.76
CA THR A 150 -8.87 -5.48 -3.26
C THR A 150 -7.81 -5.69 -2.18
N ASN A 151 -8.08 -5.28 -0.94
CA ASN A 151 -7.16 -5.51 0.17
C ASN A 151 -7.03 -7.01 0.52
N CYS A 152 -8.09 -7.81 0.41
CA CYS A 152 -7.99 -9.27 0.56
C CYS A 152 -7.10 -9.90 -0.51
N ILE A 153 -7.22 -9.48 -1.76
CA ILE A 153 -6.34 -9.96 -2.85
C ILE A 153 -4.88 -9.57 -2.54
N MET A 154 -4.66 -8.33 -2.11
CA MET A 154 -3.31 -7.86 -1.74
C MET A 154 -2.75 -8.64 -0.55
N LEU A 155 -3.56 -8.90 0.48
CA LEU A 155 -3.17 -9.73 1.62
C LEU A 155 -2.69 -11.11 1.16
N LEU A 156 -3.44 -11.78 0.27
CA LEU A 156 -3.08 -13.10 -0.23
C LEU A 156 -1.76 -13.08 -1.00
N ILE A 157 -1.53 -12.06 -1.82
CA ILE A 157 -0.28 -11.93 -2.58
C ILE A 157 0.90 -11.70 -1.63
N TYR A 158 0.78 -10.76 -0.70
CA TYR A 158 1.84 -10.49 0.27
C TYR A 158 2.09 -11.67 1.21
N PHE A 159 1.03 -12.35 1.65
CA PHE A 159 1.14 -13.57 2.43
C PHE A 159 1.87 -14.66 1.66
N ALA A 160 1.55 -14.87 0.37
CA ALA A 160 2.27 -15.82 -0.47
C ALA A 160 3.76 -15.47 -0.59
N ILE A 161 4.09 -14.19 -0.83
CA ILE A 161 5.48 -13.72 -0.90
C ILE A 161 6.23 -14.01 0.40
N VAL A 162 5.62 -13.69 1.55
CA VAL A 162 6.19 -13.98 2.87
C VAL A 162 6.34 -15.49 3.05
N ALA A 163 5.31 -16.27 2.73
CA ALA A 163 5.32 -17.72 2.91
C ALA A 163 6.40 -18.45 2.10
N PHE A 164 6.69 -17.98 0.88
CA PHE A 164 7.77 -18.50 0.04
C PHE A 164 9.15 -17.94 0.41
N SER A 165 9.21 -16.82 1.15
CA SER A 165 10.46 -16.16 1.54
C SER A 165 10.86 -16.44 3.00
N ALA A 166 9.97 -17.01 3.80
CA ALA A 166 10.19 -17.28 5.22
C ALA A 166 10.83 -18.66 5.45
N LYS A 167 11.77 -18.73 6.40
CA LYS A 167 12.05 -19.98 7.12
C LYS A 167 11.11 -19.99 8.31
N TRP A 168 10.06 -20.80 8.23
CA TRP A 168 9.15 -21.00 9.36
C TRP A 168 9.94 -21.68 10.49
N SER A 169 10.19 -20.97 11.59
CA SER A 169 10.77 -21.52 12.83
C SER A 169 9.67 -21.80 13.83
#